data_AF-A0A3S4FLL4-F1
#
_entry.id   AF-A0A3S4FLL4-F1
#
_cell.length_a   1.000
_cell.length_b   1.000
_cell.length_c   1.000
_cell.angle_alpha   90.00
_cell.angle_beta   90.00
_cell.angle_gamma   90.00
#
_symmetry.space_group_name_H-M   'P 1'
#
loop_
_entity.id
_entity.type
_entity.pdbx_description
1 polymer ?
#
loop_
_entity_poly.entity_id
_entity_poly.type
_entity_poly.pdbx_seq_one_letter_code
_entity_poly.pdbx_strand_id
1 'polypeptide(L)'
;MRGKGFLIIMLLGGIGGLGYRYLPSYYNPFAPLQLADPPGWITTFKLQRLTPSQCRELLTAANQQGLISSQPVADSAGECPLSHVVRVRDFGQVKLSSSFLASCPLALRSALFVEQQAKPLTETWMKRRLTRIEHLGSYACRNIYHRPDARRSEHASAEALDVSGFQLSDGRKITVLRGWGVRRRGPGYALC
;
A
#
# COMPACT_ATOMS: atom_id res chain seq x y z
N MET A 1 -33.09 42.19 10.20
CA MET A 1 -32.12 41.22 10.77
C MET A 1 -31.65 40.11 9.81
N ARG A 2 -32.23 39.94 8.61
CA ARG A 2 -31.83 38.90 7.62
C ARG A 2 -30.51 39.15 6.86
N GLY A 3 -30.07 40.40 6.69
CA GLY A 3 -28.89 40.73 5.88
C GLY A 3 -27.52 40.43 6.52
N LYS A 4 -27.43 40.52 7.85
CA LYS A 4 -26.16 40.28 8.57
C LYS A 4 -25.74 38.80 8.55
N GLY A 5 -26.70 37.87 8.64
CA GLY A 5 -26.42 36.43 8.54
C GLY A 5 -25.90 36.01 7.15
N PHE A 6 -26.45 36.59 6.08
CA PHE A 6 -26.00 36.31 4.71
C PHE A 6 -24.58 36.84 4.45
N LEU A 7 -24.26 38.02 4.96
CA LEU A 7 -22.91 38.59 4.87
C LEU A 7 -21.87 37.75 5.65
N ILE A 8 -22.23 37.21 6.81
CA ILE A 8 -21.35 36.32 7.57
C ILE A 8 -21.12 35.00 6.81
N ILE A 9 -22.16 34.42 6.21
CA ILE A 9 -22.01 33.19 5.41
C ILE A 9 -21.15 33.45 4.16
N MET A 10 -21.33 34.58 3.47
CA MET A 10 -20.48 34.99 2.35
C MET A 10 -19.02 35.19 2.79
N LEU A 11 -18.79 35.82 3.94
CA LEU A 11 -17.44 36.04 4.48
C LEU A 11 -16.77 34.71 4.85
N LEU A 12 -17.47 33.83 5.58
CA LEU A 12 -16.99 32.50 5.95
C LEU A 12 -16.79 31.61 4.71
N GLY A 13 -17.66 31.71 3.71
CA GLY A 13 -17.52 31.02 2.42
C GLY A 13 -16.33 31.54 1.61
N GLY A 14 -16.08 32.86 1.62
CA GLY A 14 -14.92 33.47 0.98
C GLY A 14 -13.61 33.06 1.65
N ILE A 15 -13.55 33.11 2.99
CA ILE A 15 -12.39 32.65 3.79
C ILE A 15 -12.17 31.14 3.60
N GLY A 16 -13.23 30.35 3.64
CA GLY A 16 -13.18 28.90 3.40
C GLY A 16 -12.73 28.56 1.99
N GLY A 17 -13.20 29.29 0.97
CA GLY A 17 -12.80 29.10 -0.43
C GLY A 17 -11.34 29.50 -0.70
N LEU A 18 -10.88 30.61 -0.11
CA LEU A 18 -9.48 31.02 -0.14
C LEU A 18 -8.60 30.00 0.58
N GLY A 19 -8.98 29.58 1.79
CA GLY A 19 -8.27 28.56 2.57
C GLY A 19 -8.18 27.21 1.85
N TYR A 20 -9.26 26.80 1.17
CA TYR A 20 -9.29 25.56 0.37
C TYR A 20 -8.28 25.58 -0.77
N ARG A 21 -7.99 26.75 -1.36
CA ARG A 21 -7.01 26.88 -2.46
C ARG A 21 -5.56 26.74 -2.00
N TYR A 22 -5.28 26.99 -0.72
CA TYR A 22 -3.96 26.79 -0.10
C TYR A 22 -3.86 25.48 0.68
N LEU A 23 -4.93 24.69 0.74
CA LEU A 23 -4.92 23.41 1.43
C LEU A 23 -4.08 22.41 0.63
N PRO A 24 -3.10 21.75 1.25
CA PRO A 24 -2.32 20.72 0.56
C PRO A 24 -3.20 19.63 -0.04
N SER A 25 -2.84 19.16 -1.24
CA SER A 25 -3.56 18.13 -2.00
C SER A 25 -3.84 16.85 -1.20
N TYR A 26 -2.98 16.49 -0.25
CA TYR A 26 -3.17 15.30 0.57
C TYR A 26 -4.35 15.39 1.57
N TYR A 27 -4.87 16.59 1.86
CA TYR A 27 -6.12 16.76 2.61
C TYR A 27 -7.37 16.80 1.74
N ASN A 28 -7.23 16.78 0.42
CA ASN A 28 -8.34 16.82 -0.53
C ASN A 28 -8.60 15.42 -1.12
N PRO A 29 -9.74 14.77 -0.82
CA PRO A 29 -10.05 13.43 -1.33
C PRO A 29 -10.32 13.39 -2.85
N PHE A 30 -10.56 14.55 -3.48
CA PHE A 30 -10.83 14.67 -4.91
C PHE A 30 -9.59 15.07 -5.72
N ALA A 31 -8.51 15.49 -5.06
CA ALA A 31 -7.25 15.73 -5.73
C ALA A 31 -6.56 14.40 -6.07
N PRO A 32 -5.82 14.33 -7.20
CA PRO A 32 -5.04 13.13 -7.55
C PRO A 32 -4.12 12.69 -6.41
N LEU A 33 -3.89 11.38 -6.32
CA LEU A 33 -2.91 10.81 -5.40
C LEU A 33 -1.50 11.20 -5.84
N GLN A 34 -0.68 11.61 -4.88
CA GLN A 34 0.76 11.80 -5.11
C GLN A 34 1.55 10.78 -4.29
N LEU A 35 2.70 10.34 -4.82
CA LEU A 35 3.57 9.37 -4.14
C LEU A 35 4.14 9.90 -2.81
N ALA A 36 4.18 11.22 -2.65
CA ALA A 36 4.61 11.90 -1.43
C ALA A 36 3.45 12.23 -0.47
N ASP A 37 2.20 11.89 -0.81
CA ASP A 37 1.09 12.09 0.11
C ASP A 37 1.36 11.25 1.39
N PRO A 38 1.30 11.85 2.59
CA PRO A 38 1.62 11.17 3.85
C PRO A 38 0.66 10.00 4.12
N PRO A 39 1.06 9.01 4.92
CA PRO A 39 0.20 7.90 5.26
C PRO A 39 -0.98 8.39 6.09
N GLY A 40 -2.19 8.00 5.68
CA GLY A 40 -3.42 8.45 6.33
C GLY A 40 -4.67 7.89 5.66
N TRP A 41 -5.83 8.18 6.24
CA TRP A 41 -7.11 7.67 5.75
C TRP A 41 -7.48 8.23 4.37
N ILE A 42 -7.15 9.50 4.08
CA ILE A 42 -7.39 10.12 2.75
C ILE A 42 -6.51 9.45 1.70
N THR A 43 -5.23 9.27 1.97
CA THR A 43 -4.29 8.59 1.06
C THR A 43 -4.74 7.16 0.79
N THR A 44 -5.17 6.44 1.85
CA THR A 44 -5.74 5.08 1.73
C THR A 44 -7.00 5.09 0.86
N PHE A 45 -7.90 6.04 1.07
CA PHE A 45 -9.11 6.24 0.29
C PHE A 45 -8.82 6.50 -1.20
N LYS A 46 -7.81 7.33 -1.50
CA LYS A 46 -7.36 7.61 -2.88
C LYS A 46 -6.77 6.34 -3.51
N LEU A 47 -5.90 5.62 -2.80
CA LEU A 47 -5.31 4.34 -3.21
C LEU A 47 -6.35 3.24 -3.49
N GLN A 48 -7.50 3.28 -2.82
CA GLN A 48 -8.62 2.35 -3.03
C GLN A 48 -9.44 2.65 -4.28
N ARG A 49 -9.39 3.87 -4.81
CA ARG A 49 -10.19 4.31 -5.96
C ARG A 49 -9.39 4.46 -7.26
N LEU A 50 -8.12 4.08 -7.27
CA LEU A 50 -7.29 4.20 -8.46
C LEU A 50 -7.87 3.37 -9.61
N THR A 51 -8.00 3.99 -10.77
CA THR A 51 -8.25 3.26 -12.01
C THR A 51 -6.99 2.51 -12.45
N PRO A 52 -7.11 1.47 -13.31
CA PRO A 52 -5.93 0.76 -13.82
C PRO A 52 -4.91 1.66 -14.54
N SER A 53 -5.37 2.70 -15.26
CA SER A 53 -4.48 3.66 -15.92
C SER A 53 -3.73 4.52 -14.91
N GLN A 54 -4.44 5.12 -13.94
CA GLN A 54 -3.84 5.94 -12.89
C GLN A 54 -2.82 5.15 -12.07
N CYS A 55 -3.15 3.91 -11.72
CA CYS A 55 -2.24 3.06 -10.97
C CYS A 55 -0.95 2.79 -11.74
N ARG A 56 -1.05 2.45 -13.04
CA ARG A 56 0.11 2.18 -13.89
C ARG A 56 1.01 3.40 -14.07
N GLU A 57 0.43 4.58 -14.21
CA GLU A 57 1.17 5.85 -14.26
C GLU A 57 1.93 6.09 -12.96
N LEU A 58 1.25 5.98 -11.81
CA LEU A 58 1.87 6.14 -10.49
C LEU A 58 2.94 5.10 -10.22
N LEU A 59 2.72 3.85 -10.63
CA LEU A 59 3.71 2.79 -10.46
C LEU A 59 4.93 3.02 -11.35
N THR A 60 4.75 3.55 -12.57
CA THR A 60 5.85 3.96 -13.44
C THR A 60 6.68 5.07 -12.78
N ALA A 61 6.01 6.10 -12.25
CA ALA A 61 6.67 7.16 -11.50
C ALA A 61 7.40 6.62 -10.25
N ALA A 62 6.81 5.67 -9.54
CA ALA A 62 7.42 5.04 -8.37
C ALA A 62 8.68 4.23 -8.73
N ASN A 63 8.70 3.55 -9.88
CA ASN A 63 9.92 2.90 -10.39
C ASN A 63 11.01 3.93 -10.74
N GLN A 64 10.64 5.03 -11.41
CA GLN A 64 11.58 6.10 -11.78
C GLN A 64 12.20 6.79 -10.56
N GLN A 65 11.42 6.96 -9.49
CA GLN A 65 11.88 7.51 -8.21
C GLN A 65 12.65 6.48 -7.36
N GLY A 66 12.76 5.23 -7.80
CA GLY A 66 13.47 4.17 -7.07
C GLY A 66 12.75 3.70 -5.80
N LEU A 67 11.43 3.91 -5.69
CA LEU A 67 10.61 3.43 -4.56
C LEU A 67 10.32 1.94 -4.65
N ILE A 68 10.26 1.41 -5.87
CA ILE A 68 9.97 0.02 -6.18
C ILE A 68 10.73 -0.40 -7.43
N SER A 69 11.13 -1.67 -7.50
CA SER A 69 11.56 -2.31 -8.74
C SER A 69 10.48 -3.31 -9.15
N SER A 70 9.75 -2.99 -10.22
CA SER A 70 8.66 -3.82 -10.72
C SER A 70 8.60 -3.83 -12.23
N GLN A 71 8.04 -4.91 -12.79
CA GLN A 71 7.85 -5.06 -14.23
C GLN A 71 6.44 -5.58 -14.53
N PRO A 72 5.75 -5.07 -15.56
CA PRO A 72 4.48 -5.64 -16.01
C PRO A 72 4.61 -7.12 -16.35
N VAL A 73 3.54 -7.87 -16.09
CA VAL A 73 3.40 -9.27 -16.47
C VAL A 73 2.19 -9.39 -17.38
N ALA A 74 2.28 -10.27 -18.37
CA ALA A 74 1.15 -10.53 -19.26
C ALA A 74 -0.06 -11.03 -18.47
N ASP A 75 -1.24 -10.62 -18.91
CA ASP A 75 -2.50 -11.07 -18.34
C ASP A 75 -2.64 -12.59 -18.52
N SER A 76 -3.34 -13.22 -17.57
CA SER A 76 -3.59 -14.66 -17.58
C SER A 76 -5.08 -14.97 -17.47
N ALA A 77 -5.49 -16.01 -18.18
CA ALA A 77 -6.82 -16.59 -18.09
C ALA A 77 -6.80 -17.86 -17.21
N GLY A 78 -7.97 -18.31 -16.76
CA GLY A 78 -8.12 -19.53 -15.96
C GLY A 78 -9.03 -19.32 -14.75
N GLU A 79 -8.90 -20.19 -13.74
CA GLU A 79 -9.73 -20.16 -12.54
C GLU A 79 -9.53 -18.91 -11.67
N CYS A 80 -8.32 -18.34 -11.70
CA CYS A 80 -7.97 -17.08 -11.03
C CYS A 80 -7.25 -16.18 -12.04
N PRO A 81 -8.01 -15.49 -12.91
CA PRO A 81 -7.42 -14.63 -13.93
C PRO A 81 -6.70 -13.46 -13.27
N LEU A 82 -5.53 -13.13 -13.80
CA LEU A 82 -4.76 -11.96 -13.38
C LEU A 82 -4.73 -10.96 -14.53
N SER A 83 -5.12 -9.72 -14.23
CA SER A 83 -5.05 -8.61 -15.18
C SER A 83 -4.26 -7.44 -14.58
N HIS A 84 -3.46 -6.78 -15.42
CA HIS A 84 -2.68 -5.60 -15.05
C HIS A 84 -1.77 -5.81 -13.82
N VAL A 85 -1.27 -7.02 -13.65
CA VAL A 85 -0.36 -7.40 -12.57
C VAL A 85 1.09 -7.05 -12.91
N VAL A 86 1.88 -6.89 -11.86
CA VAL A 86 3.31 -6.63 -11.95
C VAL A 86 4.08 -7.65 -11.13
N ARG A 87 5.33 -7.91 -11.52
CA ARG A 87 6.29 -8.64 -10.72
C ARG A 87 7.14 -7.66 -9.95
N VAL A 88 6.99 -7.65 -8.63
CA VAL A 88 7.79 -6.83 -7.72
C VAL A 88 9.06 -7.59 -7.36
N ARG A 89 10.21 -6.94 -7.47
CA ARG A 89 11.52 -7.50 -7.11
C ARG A 89 12.05 -6.96 -5.79
N ASP A 90 11.97 -5.65 -5.59
CA ASP A 90 12.50 -4.96 -4.41
C ASP A 90 11.72 -3.66 -4.16
N PHE A 91 11.83 -3.10 -2.95
CA PHE A 91 11.31 -1.78 -2.58
C PHE A 91 12.48 -0.83 -2.30
N GLY A 92 12.93 -0.12 -3.34
CA GLY A 92 14.13 0.71 -3.29
C GLY A 92 15.36 -0.07 -2.80
N GLN A 93 15.90 0.32 -1.65
CA GLN A 93 17.05 -0.37 -1.03
C GLN A 93 16.66 -1.61 -0.21
N VAL A 94 15.37 -1.80 0.08
CA VAL A 94 14.86 -2.94 0.85
C VAL A 94 14.65 -4.12 -0.07
N LYS A 95 15.39 -5.20 0.17
CA LYS A 95 15.33 -6.43 -0.60
C LYS A 95 14.11 -7.29 -0.25
N LEU A 96 13.64 -8.10 -1.19
CA LEU A 96 12.63 -9.12 -0.92
C LEU A 96 13.25 -10.52 -0.86
N SER A 97 12.62 -11.42 -0.10
CA SER A 97 13.05 -12.82 -0.03
C SER A 97 12.98 -13.54 -1.37
N SER A 98 12.03 -13.14 -2.22
CA SER A 98 11.90 -13.54 -3.62
C SER A 98 11.09 -12.47 -4.37
N SER A 99 11.06 -12.49 -5.70
CA SER A 99 10.07 -11.67 -6.42
C SER A 99 8.65 -12.24 -6.24
N PHE A 100 7.61 -11.42 -6.33
CA PHE A 100 6.22 -11.89 -6.29
C PHE A 100 5.33 -11.17 -7.32
N LEU A 101 4.22 -11.80 -7.70
CA LEU A 101 3.16 -11.18 -8.51
C LEU A 101 2.25 -10.37 -7.61
N ALA A 102 1.97 -9.14 -7.98
CA ALA A 102 1.07 -8.24 -7.28
C ALA A 102 0.15 -7.56 -8.27
N SER A 103 -1.07 -7.25 -7.86
CA SER A 103 -1.84 -6.23 -8.54
C SER A 103 -1.11 -4.89 -8.52
N CYS A 104 -1.45 -4.00 -9.44
CA CYS A 104 -0.91 -2.66 -9.42
C CYS A 104 -1.20 -1.92 -8.09
N PRO A 105 -2.46 -1.92 -7.56
CA PRO A 105 -2.76 -1.29 -6.27
C PRO A 105 -1.94 -1.87 -5.11
N LEU A 106 -1.80 -3.19 -5.01
CA LEU A 106 -1.00 -3.82 -3.96
C LEU A 106 0.48 -3.43 -4.06
N ALA A 107 1.06 -3.46 -5.26
CA ALA A 107 2.45 -3.07 -5.48
C ALA A 107 2.71 -1.61 -5.06
N LEU A 108 1.82 -0.70 -5.46
CA LEU A 108 1.94 0.72 -5.13
C LEU A 108 1.77 0.97 -3.63
N ARG A 109 0.74 0.39 -3.00
CA ARG A 109 0.51 0.50 -1.54
C ARG A 109 1.69 -0.04 -0.75
N SER A 110 2.24 -1.18 -1.17
CA SER A 110 3.39 -1.80 -0.52
C SER A 110 4.63 -0.91 -0.61
N ALA A 111 4.90 -0.32 -1.78
CA ALA A 111 6.02 0.60 -1.96
C ALA A 111 5.91 1.83 -1.04
N LEU A 112 4.74 2.46 -0.99
CA LEU A 112 4.50 3.61 -0.12
C LEU A 112 4.58 3.23 1.37
N PHE A 113 4.05 2.07 1.75
CA PHE A 113 4.17 1.56 3.12
C PHE A 113 5.63 1.35 3.52
N VAL A 114 6.43 0.70 2.67
CA VAL A 114 7.85 0.45 2.97
C VAL A 114 8.62 1.76 3.08
N GLU A 115 8.40 2.69 2.15
CA GLU A 115 9.12 3.97 2.12
C GLU A 115 8.74 4.87 3.29
N GLN A 116 7.44 5.09 3.49
CA GLN A 116 6.95 6.13 4.40
C GLN A 116 6.70 5.64 5.82
N GLN A 117 6.58 4.33 6.05
CA GLN A 117 6.26 3.77 7.37
C GLN A 117 7.32 2.77 7.84
N ALA A 118 7.54 1.67 7.11
CA ALA A 118 8.39 0.59 7.60
C ALA A 118 9.84 1.05 7.84
N LYS A 119 10.45 1.72 6.86
CA LYS A 119 11.81 2.28 6.97
C LYS A 119 11.91 3.27 8.16
N PRO A 120 11.12 4.37 8.23
CA PRO A 120 11.18 5.31 9.34
C PRO A 120 10.96 4.69 10.72
N LEU A 121 10.03 3.73 10.84
CA LEU A 121 9.75 3.07 12.11
C LEU A 121 10.92 2.22 12.58
N THR A 122 11.55 1.44 11.69
CA THR A 122 12.75 0.67 12.07
C THR A 122 13.90 1.57 12.50
N GLU A 123 14.13 2.68 11.79
CA GLU A 123 15.20 3.62 12.15
C GLU A 123 14.91 4.33 13.47
N THR A 124 13.66 4.77 13.67
CA THR A 124 13.26 5.52 14.87
C THR A 124 13.28 4.65 16.12
N TRP A 125 12.64 3.48 16.06
CA TRP A 125 12.39 2.64 17.23
C TRP A 125 13.44 1.56 17.44
N MET A 126 14.02 1.03 16.36
CA MET A 126 15.00 -0.06 16.43
C MET A 126 16.43 0.43 16.23
N LYS A 127 16.63 1.71 15.90
CA LYS A 127 17.94 2.35 15.62
C LYS A 127 18.74 1.62 14.54
N ARG A 128 18.04 1.00 13.59
CA ARG A 128 18.60 0.20 12.50
C ARG A 128 17.76 0.38 11.24
N ARG A 129 18.40 0.25 10.09
CA ARG A 129 17.72 0.31 8.79
C ARG A 129 17.06 -1.02 8.47
N LEU A 130 15.87 -0.99 7.89
CA LEU A 130 15.26 -2.15 7.24
C LEU A 130 16.04 -2.49 5.97
N THR A 131 16.51 -3.74 5.82
CA THR A 131 17.29 -4.16 4.65
C THR A 131 16.61 -5.25 3.83
N ARG A 132 15.74 -6.08 4.45
CA ARG A 132 15.03 -7.14 3.74
C ARG A 132 13.66 -7.40 4.34
N ILE A 133 12.69 -7.73 3.49
CA ILE A 133 11.35 -8.20 3.87
C ILE A 133 11.22 -9.66 3.43
N GLU A 134 10.80 -10.50 4.37
CA GLU A 134 10.59 -11.93 4.18
C GLU A 134 9.10 -12.20 4.02
N HIS A 135 8.68 -12.77 2.91
CA HIS A 135 7.27 -13.01 2.60
C HIS A 135 7.03 -14.41 2.03
N LEU A 136 5.78 -14.84 2.06
CA LEU A 136 5.33 -16.15 1.54
C LEU A 136 4.78 -16.06 0.11
N GLY A 137 4.59 -14.84 -0.39
CA GLY A 137 4.07 -14.56 -1.73
C GLY A 137 2.75 -13.82 -1.67
N SER A 138 2.23 -13.51 -2.85
CA SER A 138 1.00 -12.71 -2.99
C SER A 138 -0.06 -13.39 -3.85
N TYR A 139 0.33 -14.22 -4.82
CA TYR A 139 -0.61 -14.97 -5.64
C TYR A 139 -0.73 -16.43 -5.20
N ALA A 140 -1.95 -16.86 -4.89
CA ALA A 140 -2.31 -18.26 -4.66
C ALA A 140 -3.79 -18.48 -5.03
N CYS A 141 -4.04 -19.24 -6.10
CA CYS A 141 -5.39 -19.51 -6.57
C CYS A 141 -6.11 -20.52 -5.66
N ARG A 142 -6.89 -20.02 -4.68
CA ARG A 142 -7.70 -20.83 -3.76
C ARG A 142 -8.91 -20.05 -3.20
N ASN A 143 -9.95 -20.78 -2.77
CA ASN A 143 -11.09 -20.21 -2.04
C ASN A 143 -10.72 -19.86 -0.60
N ILE A 144 -11.41 -18.86 -0.03
CA ILE A 144 -11.32 -18.58 1.40
C ILE A 144 -11.82 -19.82 2.18
N TYR A 145 -11.05 -20.26 3.19
CA TYR A 145 -11.36 -21.43 4.03
C TYR A 145 -11.56 -22.78 3.31
N HIS A 146 -11.05 -22.95 2.08
CA HIS A 146 -11.23 -24.18 1.28
C HIS A 146 -12.71 -24.60 1.08
N ARG A 147 -13.67 -23.68 1.27
CA ARG A 147 -15.09 -23.98 1.03
C ARG A 147 -15.44 -23.76 -0.44
N PRO A 148 -16.19 -24.67 -1.10
CA PRO A 148 -16.57 -24.54 -2.50
C PRO A 148 -17.29 -23.22 -2.81
N ASP A 149 -18.14 -22.76 -1.89
CA ASP A 149 -19.03 -21.60 -2.08
C ASP A 149 -18.55 -20.30 -1.39
N ALA A 150 -17.31 -20.28 -0.89
CA ALA A 150 -16.77 -19.07 -0.27
C ALA A 150 -16.22 -18.09 -1.31
N ARG A 151 -16.29 -16.79 -1.00
CA ARG A 151 -15.62 -15.73 -1.76
C ARG A 151 -14.16 -16.11 -2.02
N ARG A 152 -13.65 -15.80 -3.21
CA ARG A 152 -12.22 -15.96 -3.53
C ARG A 152 -11.36 -15.13 -2.57
N SER A 153 -10.18 -15.63 -2.24
CA SER A 153 -9.21 -14.90 -1.39
C SER A 153 -8.61 -13.74 -2.16
N GLU A 154 -8.19 -12.67 -1.49
CA GLU A 154 -7.42 -11.59 -2.11
C GLU A 154 -6.09 -12.09 -2.73
N HIS A 155 -5.56 -13.24 -2.30
CA HIS A 155 -4.45 -13.89 -2.98
C HIS A 155 -4.80 -14.46 -4.36
N ALA A 156 -6.07 -14.75 -4.63
CA ALA A 156 -6.51 -15.20 -5.95
C ALA A 156 -6.41 -14.08 -6.99
N SER A 157 -6.49 -12.82 -6.56
CA SER A 157 -6.35 -11.61 -7.38
C SER A 157 -4.98 -10.94 -7.23
N ALA A 158 -4.04 -11.52 -6.48
CA ALA A 158 -2.76 -10.91 -6.12
C ALA A 158 -2.91 -9.53 -5.44
N GLU A 159 -3.98 -9.35 -4.65
CA GLU A 159 -4.31 -8.15 -3.88
C GLU A 159 -3.92 -8.26 -2.39
N ALA A 160 -3.26 -9.36 -1.99
CA ALA A 160 -2.73 -9.54 -0.65
C ALA A 160 -1.27 -10.02 -0.69
N LEU A 161 -0.45 -9.58 0.27
CA LEU A 161 0.92 -10.07 0.47
C LEU A 161 1.08 -10.61 1.89
N ASP A 162 1.58 -11.85 2.00
CA ASP A 162 1.82 -12.49 3.29
C ASP A 162 3.25 -12.24 3.77
N VAL A 163 3.42 -11.34 4.76
CA VAL A 163 4.73 -11.03 5.34
C VAL A 163 5.01 -11.92 6.56
N SER A 164 6.19 -12.57 6.56
CA SER A 164 6.66 -13.47 7.61
C SER A 164 7.71 -12.83 8.54
N GLY A 165 8.42 -11.81 8.06
CA GLY A 165 9.38 -11.08 8.89
C GLY A 165 10.18 -10.00 8.16
N PHE A 166 11.07 -9.37 8.92
CA PHE A 166 11.91 -8.25 8.50
C PHE A 166 13.35 -8.51 8.94
N GLN A 167 14.31 -8.11 8.12
CA GLN A 167 15.74 -8.14 8.45
C GLN A 167 16.28 -6.72 8.55
N LEU A 168 17.05 -6.48 9.60
CA LEU A 168 17.66 -5.19 9.89
C LEU A 168 19.14 -5.16 9.46
N SER A 169 19.69 -3.95 9.39
CA SER A 169 21.09 -3.72 8.99
C SER A 169 22.14 -4.32 9.94
N ASP A 170 21.76 -4.72 11.15
CA ASP A 170 22.64 -5.44 12.10
C ASP A 170 22.48 -6.97 12.04
N GLY A 171 21.76 -7.48 11.03
CA GLY A 171 21.55 -8.91 10.82
C GLY A 171 20.39 -9.51 11.62
N ARG A 172 19.79 -8.77 12.57
CA ARG A 172 18.63 -9.27 13.33
C ARG A 172 17.45 -9.53 12.40
N LYS A 173 16.79 -10.68 12.61
CA LYS A 173 15.54 -11.07 11.94
C LYS A 173 14.38 -10.96 12.92
N ILE A 174 13.42 -10.09 12.61
CA ILE A 174 12.17 -9.91 13.36
C ILE A 174 11.09 -10.68 12.64
N THR A 175 10.61 -11.77 13.24
CA THR A 175 9.53 -12.58 12.66
C THR A 175 8.18 -12.12 13.19
N VAL A 176 7.17 -12.04 12.32
CA VAL A 176 5.80 -11.68 12.70
C VAL A 176 5.27 -12.62 13.80
N LEU A 177 5.59 -13.91 13.71
CA LEU A 177 5.24 -14.95 14.71
C LEU A 177 5.68 -14.65 16.15
N ARG A 178 6.76 -13.88 16.35
CA ARG A 178 7.33 -13.58 17.68
C ARG A 178 6.97 -12.18 18.19
N GLY A 179 6.44 -11.31 17.33
CA GLY A 179 6.10 -9.92 17.67
C GLY A 179 4.71 -9.74 18.29
N TRP A 180 3.80 -10.69 18.09
CA TRP A 180 2.47 -10.68 18.69
C TRP A 180 2.48 -11.51 19.97
N GLY A 181 2.36 -10.85 21.12
CA GLY A 181 2.22 -11.51 22.42
C GLY A 181 1.04 -12.50 22.43
N VAL A 182 1.38 -13.78 22.28
CA VAL A 182 0.64 -15.01 22.65
C VAL A 182 -0.88 -15.05 22.34
N ARG A 183 -1.27 -15.82 21.30
CA ARG A 183 -1.99 -17.12 21.44
C ARG A 183 -2.03 -17.85 20.10
N ARG A 184 -1.40 -19.03 20.05
CA ARG A 184 -1.34 -19.93 18.89
C ARG A 184 -2.72 -20.21 18.29
N ARG A 185 -2.84 -20.06 16.96
CA ARG A 185 -3.50 -21.00 16.03
C ARG A 185 -3.23 -20.56 14.57
N GLY A 186 -2.32 -21.25 13.88
CA GLY A 186 -2.01 -21.09 12.45
C GLY A 186 -0.68 -20.38 12.14
N PRO A 187 -0.11 -20.55 10.92
CA PRO A 187 1.03 -19.77 10.46
C PRO A 187 0.62 -18.29 10.42
N GLY A 188 1.13 -17.50 11.37
CA GLY A 188 0.84 -16.08 11.47
C GLY A 188 1.66 -15.27 10.46
N TYR A 189 0.97 -14.63 9.53
CA TYR A 189 1.49 -13.64 8.60
C TYR A 189 0.65 -12.36 8.76
N ALA A 190 1.26 -11.21 8.49
CA ALA A 190 0.50 -9.97 8.34
C ALA A 190 0.03 -9.89 6.89
N LEU A 191 -1.27 -9.67 6.69
CA LEU A 191 -1.83 -9.33 5.39
C LEU A 191 -1.58 -7.84 5.16
N CYS A 192 -0.76 -7.51 4.17
CA CYS A 192 -0.62 -6.16 3.62
C CYS A 192 -1.55 -5.97 2.43
#